data_AF-A0A0F8X6U9-F1
#
_entry.id   AF-A0A0F8X6U9-F1
#
_cell.length_a   1.000
_cell.length_b   1.000
_cell.length_c   1.000
_cell.angle_alpha   90.00
_cell.angle_beta   90.00
_cell.angle_gamma   90.00
#
_symmetry.space_group_name_H-M   'P 1'
#
loop_
_entity.id
_entity.type
_entity.pdbx_description
1 polymer ?
#
loop_
_entity_poly.entity_id
_entity_poly.type
_entity_poly.pdbx_seq_one_letter_code
_entity_poly.pdbx_strand_id
1 'polypeptide(L)'
;MKSQLQAALDRLEGVKATGNGRYAARCPVPGHGKGKGDKGPSLSVYEENDKLLLYCHAGCLFRDIIHAMGLENIPPEEKQEVAHYDYLDADGKLSFQVVRYEPKDFRQRHWEDGKWVWNLSGVKRVLFNLSKVLEAKEKGAYVMFVEGEKDAMTLAAYDILGTCIAGGANSNWKDIYTKTLTGVKVAIIPDNDEPGRNFAQVVAASLYGWAEELKIIDLDVPSGG
;
A
#
# COMPACT_ATOMS: atom_id res chain seq x y z
N MET A 1 31.07 -8.06 14.15
CA MET A 1 29.73 -8.69 14.23
C MET A 1 29.46 -9.37 12.90
N LYS A 2 28.97 -10.63 12.88
CA LYS A 2 28.52 -11.27 11.64
C LYS A 2 27.22 -10.58 11.18
N SER A 3 27.03 -10.35 9.87
CA SER A 3 25.77 -9.80 9.34
C SER A 3 24.60 -10.75 9.62
N GLN A 4 23.37 -10.22 9.68
CA GLN A 4 22.16 -11.04 9.89
C GLN A 4 22.02 -12.09 8.79
N LEU A 5 22.33 -11.73 7.55
CA LEU A 5 22.39 -12.65 6.42
C LEU A 5 23.34 -13.82 6.67
N GLN A 6 24.59 -13.58 7.06
CA GLN A 6 25.54 -14.67 7.31
C GLN A 6 25.09 -15.57 8.47
N ALA A 7 24.52 -14.99 9.53
CA ALA A 7 23.99 -15.75 10.65
C ALA A 7 22.80 -16.65 10.23
N ALA A 8 21.96 -16.19 9.30
CA ALA A 8 20.87 -16.98 8.74
C ALA A 8 21.39 -18.11 7.84
N LEU A 9 22.35 -17.83 6.95
CA LEU A 9 22.94 -18.83 6.07
C LEU A 9 23.65 -19.95 6.82
N ASP A 10 24.34 -19.64 7.93
CA ASP A 10 25.01 -20.62 8.80
C ASP A 10 24.04 -21.67 9.42
N ARG A 11 22.71 -21.42 9.38
CA ARG A 11 21.66 -22.27 9.94
C ARG A 11 20.85 -23.03 8.88
N LEU A 12 21.21 -22.91 7.61
CA LEU A 12 20.45 -23.46 6.49
C LEU A 12 21.25 -24.50 5.73
N GLU A 13 20.56 -25.50 5.20
CA GLU A 13 21.17 -26.54 4.38
C GLU A 13 21.03 -26.23 2.88
N GLY A 14 21.96 -26.75 2.07
CA GLY A 14 21.88 -26.65 0.62
C GLY A 14 22.01 -25.23 0.07
N VAL A 15 22.67 -24.34 0.81
CA VAL A 15 22.89 -22.94 0.45
C VAL A 15 23.66 -22.83 -0.88
N LYS A 16 23.12 -22.05 -1.81
CA LYS A 16 23.74 -21.71 -3.10
C LYS A 16 23.55 -20.24 -3.39
N ALA A 17 24.63 -19.56 -3.77
CA ALA A 17 24.53 -18.18 -4.26
C ALA A 17 23.79 -18.13 -5.60
N THR A 18 22.86 -17.20 -5.76
CA THR A 18 22.08 -17.00 -7.00
C THR A 18 22.39 -15.68 -7.71
N GLY A 19 23.32 -14.88 -7.16
CA GLY A 19 23.73 -13.57 -7.69
C GLY A 19 23.17 -12.40 -6.88
N ASN A 20 23.77 -11.22 -6.99
CA ASN A 20 23.33 -9.97 -6.35
C ASN A 20 23.10 -10.08 -4.83
N GLY A 21 23.96 -10.80 -4.11
CA GLY A 21 23.83 -10.98 -2.65
C GLY A 21 22.65 -11.86 -2.22
N ARG A 22 22.03 -12.61 -3.16
CA ARG A 22 20.93 -13.53 -2.89
C ARG A 22 21.40 -14.98 -2.85
N TYR A 23 20.69 -15.78 -2.07
CA TYR A 23 20.96 -17.19 -1.85
C TYR A 23 19.68 -18.00 -1.95
N ALA A 24 19.80 -19.23 -2.45
CA ALA A 24 18.78 -20.25 -2.36
C ALA A 24 19.23 -21.32 -1.35
N ALA A 25 18.32 -21.78 -0.50
CA ALA A 25 18.58 -22.81 0.50
C ALA A 25 17.38 -23.76 0.63
N ARG A 26 17.56 -24.87 1.33
CA ARG A 26 16.47 -25.75 1.71
C ARG A 26 15.69 -25.11 2.86
N CYS A 27 14.36 -25.16 2.76
CA CYS A 27 13.46 -24.71 3.80
C CYS A 27 13.57 -25.64 5.03
N PRO A 28 13.87 -25.12 6.22
CA PRO A 28 14.09 -25.93 7.43
C PRO A 28 12.78 -26.38 8.10
N VAL A 29 11.62 -25.90 7.63
CA VAL A 29 10.32 -26.17 8.26
C VAL A 29 9.97 -27.65 8.18
N PRO A 30 9.74 -28.35 9.31
CA PRO A 30 9.44 -29.79 9.30
C PRO A 30 8.20 -30.18 8.48
N GLY A 31 7.19 -29.30 8.45
CA GLY A 31 5.97 -29.49 7.65
C GLY A 31 6.13 -29.27 6.14
N HIS A 32 7.30 -28.84 5.67
CA HIS A 32 7.55 -28.53 4.27
C HIS A 32 7.20 -29.72 3.34
N GLY A 33 6.58 -29.42 2.21
CA GLY A 33 6.23 -30.44 1.21
C GLY A 33 5.22 -31.47 1.74
N LYS A 34 4.33 -31.06 2.67
CA LYS A 34 3.42 -31.95 3.42
C LYS A 34 4.19 -32.97 4.28
N GLY A 35 5.26 -32.52 4.94
CA GLY A 35 6.13 -33.34 5.78
C GLY A 35 7.13 -34.21 5.01
N LYS A 36 7.27 -34.00 3.69
CA LYS A 36 8.24 -34.74 2.86
C LYS A 36 9.63 -34.11 2.84
N GLY A 37 9.80 -32.97 3.51
CA GLY A 37 11.03 -32.19 3.52
C GLY A 37 11.30 -31.49 2.19
N ASP A 38 12.25 -30.56 2.20
CA ASP A 38 12.61 -29.79 1.02
C ASP A 38 13.67 -30.52 0.17
N LYS A 39 13.22 -31.13 -0.93
CA LYS A 39 14.07 -31.95 -1.81
C LYS A 39 14.95 -31.11 -2.75
N GLY A 40 14.54 -29.87 -3.01
CA GLY A 40 15.32 -28.85 -3.72
C GLY A 40 15.51 -27.63 -2.82
N PRO A 41 16.27 -26.60 -3.22
CA PRO A 41 16.27 -25.35 -2.46
C PRO A 41 15.00 -24.54 -2.80
N SER A 42 14.03 -24.48 -1.88
CA SER A 42 12.80 -23.69 -2.04
C SER A 42 12.80 -22.36 -1.29
N LEU A 43 13.82 -22.07 -0.49
CA LEU A 43 13.92 -20.88 0.34
C LEU A 43 14.86 -19.86 -0.32
N SER A 44 14.33 -18.69 -0.67
CA SER A 44 15.12 -17.50 -1.01
C SER A 44 15.55 -16.79 0.26
N VAL A 45 16.84 -16.43 0.35
CA VAL A 45 17.47 -15.75 1.48
C VAL A 45 18.29 -14.57 0.97
N TYR A 46 18.01 -13.36 1.44
CA TYR A 46 18.72 -12.15 1.04
C TYR A 46 18.51 -11.04 2.07
N GLU A 47 19.30 -9.97 1.94
CA GLU A 47 19.19 -8.77 2.76
C GLU A 47 18.78 -7.59 1.86
N GLU A 48 17.84 -6.78 2.33
CA GLU A 48 17.38 -5.57 1.65
C GLU A 48 17.05 -4.51 2.71
N ASN A 49 17.60 -3.30 2.58
CA ASN A 49 17.44 -2.21 3.55
C ASN A 49 17.72 -2.65 5.01
N ASP A 50 18.84 -3.35 5.23
CA ASP A 50 19.27 -3.91 6.53
C ASP A 50 18.29 -4.93 7.15
N LYS A 51 17.34 -5.47 6.37
CA LYS A 51 16.38 -6.50 6.81
C LYS A 51 16.66 -7.84 6.14
N LEU A 52 16.71 -8.91 6.94
CA LEU A 52 16.74 -10.29 6.46
C LEU A 52 15.39 -10.69 5.88
N LEU A 53 15.39 -11.12 4.62
CA LEU A 53 14.20 -11.63 3.93
C LEU A 53 14.33 -13.14 3.68
N LEU A 54 13.28 -13.86 4.10
CA LEU A 54 13.15 -15.32 3.97
C LEU A 54 11.84 -15.62 3.25
N TYR A 55 11.91 -16.18 2.05
CA TYR A 55 10.72 -16.50 1.25
C TYR A 55 10.74 -17.94 0.76
N CYS A 56 9.79 -18.76 1.21
CA CYS A 56 9.63 -20.14 0.76
C CYS A 56 8.64 -20.21 -0.40
N HIS A 57 9.12 -20.63 -1.58
CA HIS A 57 8.30 -20.80 -2.80
C HIS A 57 7.25 -21.91 -2.69
N ALA A 58 7.31 -22.73 -1.63
CA ALA A 58 6.33 -23.77 -1.33
C ALA A 58 5.26 -23.33 -0.30
N GLY A 59 5.31 -22.08 0.19
CA GLY A 59 4.27 -21.49 1.04
C GLY A 59 4.44 -21.69 2.55
N CYS A 60 5.63 -22.08 3.04
CA CYS A 60 5.90 -22.07 4.48
C CYS A 60 5.86 -20.63 5.04
N LEU A 61 5.28 -20.45 6.22
CA LEU A 61 5.18 -19.12 6.83
C LEU A 61 6.54 -18.67 7.35
N PHE A 62 6.81 -17.36 7.26
CA PHE A 62 8.04 -16.75 7.79
C PHE A 62 8.30 -17.14 9.26
N ARG A 63 7.25 -17.13 10.09
CA ARG A 63 7.31 -17.54 11.50
C ARG A 63 7.81 -18.97 11.68
N ASP A 64 7.36 -19.90 10.86
CA ASP A 64 7.76 -21.30 10.95
C ASP A 64 9.22 -21.48 10.54
N ILE A 65 9.67 -20.70 9.54
CA ILE A 65 11.05 -20.72 9.05
C ILE A 65 12.00 -20.21 10.13
N ILE A 66 11.74 -19.03 10.72
CA ILE A 66 12.59 -18.49 11.80
C ILE A 66 12.60 -19.38 13.05
N HIS A 67 11.46 -20.00 13.38
CA HIS A 67 11.34 -20.98 14.46
C HIS A 67 12.23 -22.21 14.18
N ALA A 68 12.10 -22.80 12.98
CA ALA A 68 12.92 -23.94 12.58
C ALA A 68 14.42 -23.62 12.50
N MET A 69 14.79 -22.36 12.28
CA MET A 69 16.18 -21.89 12.30
C MET A 69 16.70 -21.60 13.72
N GLY A 70 15.86 -21.64 14.75
CA GLY A 70 16.23 -21.22 16.11
C GLY A 70 16.64 -19.74 16.16
N LEU A 71 16.06 -18.91 15.29
CA LEU A 71 16.24 -17.45 15.28
C LEU A 71 15.16 -16.74 16.12
N GLU A 72 14.67 -17.42 17.16
CA GLU A 72 13.66 -16.91 18.07
C GLU A 72 14.22 -15.77 18.93
N ASN A 73 14.16 -14.56 18.39
CA ASN A 73 14.01 -13.25 19.06
C ASN A 73 13.92 -12.11 18.03
N ILE A 74 13.32 -12.36 16.86
CA ILE A 74 12.78 -11.28 16.03
C ILE A 74 11.27 -11.31 16.26
N PRO A 75 10.74 -10.61 17.29
CA PRO A 75 9.31 -10.38 17.33
C PRO A 75 8.90 -9.75 15.99
N PRO A 76 7.77 -10.16 15.37
CA PRO A 76 7.22 -9.36 14.29
C PRO A 76 7.13 -7.93 14.81
N GLU A 77 7.77 -6.99 14.11
CA GLU A 77 7.80 -5.59 14.53
C GLU A 77 6.36 -5.17 14.83
N GLU A 78 6.07 -4.84 16.08
CA GLU A 78 4.71 -4.49 16.49
C GLU A 78 4.31 -3.25 15.69
N LYS A 79 3.36 -3.44 14.78
CA LYS A 79 2.87 -2.35 13.94
C LYS A 79 2.05 -1.41 14.80
N GLN A 80 2.57 -0.22 15.03
CA GLN A 80 1.85 0.85 15.73
C GLN A 80 0.99 1.61 14.73
N GLU A 81 -0.32 1.72 14.98
CA GLU A 81 -1.18 2.63 14.22
C GLU A 81 -0.69 4.07 14.46
N VAL A 82 -0.25 4.76 13.42
CA VAL A 82 0.25 6.14 13.47
C VAL A 82 -0.72 7.16 12.90
N ALA A 83 -1.66 6.71 12.07
CA ALA A 83 -2.77 7.51 11.58
C ALA A 83 -3.91 6.60 11.05
N HIS A 84 -5.11 7.16 10.96
CA HIS A 84 -6.18 6.62 10.12
C HIS A 84 -6.87 7.75 9.37
N TYR A 85 -7.44 7.40 8.22
CA TYR A 85 -8.12 8.32 7.32
C TYR A 85 -9.54 7.82 7.09
N ASP A 86 -10.51 8.67 7.44
CA ASP A 86 -11.93 8.35 7.34
C ASP A 86 -12.46 8.66 5.94
N TYR A 87 -13.02 7.63 5.31
CA TYR A 87 -13.76 7.75 4.06
C TYR A 87 -15.24 7.85 4.38
N LEU A 88 -15.74 9.09 4.42
CA LEU A 88 -17.13 9.42 4.69
C LEU A 88 -17.95 9.43 3.40
N ASP A 89 -19.20 8.99 3.46
CA ASP A 89 -20.15 9.15 2.38
C ASP A 89 -20.66 10.61 2.28
N ALA A 90 -21.57 10.85 1.34
CA ALA A 90 -22.10 12.20 1.08
C ALA A 90 -22.88 12.78 2.28
N ASP A 91 -23.41 11.92 3.15
CA ASP A 91 -24.14 12.31 4.36
C ASP A 91 -23.21 12.44 5.58
N GLY A 92 -21.90 12.27 5.39
CA GLY A 92 -20.90 12.33 6.45
C GLY A 92 -20.81 11.04 7.29
N LYS A 93 -21.47 9.95 6.88
CA LYS A 93 -21.39 8.68 7.58
C LYS A 93 -20.12 7.93 7.17
N LEU A 94 -19.45 7.32 8.14
CA LEU A 94 -18.27 6.52 7.90
C LEU A 94 -18.59 5.32 6.98
N SER A 95 -17.97 5.29 5.80
CA SER A 95 -18.01 4.14 4.90
C SER A 95 -16.90 3.14 5.25
N PHE A 96 -15.66 3.62 5.33
CA PHE A 96 -14.51 2.82 5.74
C PHE A 96 -13.34 3.70 6.20
N GLN A 97 -12.27 3.05 6.67
CA GLN A 97 -11.02 3.68 7.05
C GLN A 97 -9.83 3.06 6.31
N VAL A 98 -8.84 3.90 6.03
CA VAL A 98 -7.48 3.47 5.73
C VAL A 98 -6.62 3.75 6.95
N VAL A 99 -5.93 2.74 7.45
CA VAL A 99 -5.09 2.78 8.65
C VAL A 99 -3.63 2.70 8.23
N ARG A 100 -2.83 3.65 8.68
CA ARG A 100 -1.39 3.70 8.47
C ARG A 100 -0.66 3.23 9.73
N TYR A 101 0.31 2.34 9.54
CA TYR A 101 1.16 1.82 10.60
C TYR A 101 2.61 2.27 10.46
N GLU A 102 3.36 2.17 11.57
CA GLU A 102 4.82 2.15 11.62
C GLU A 102 5.27 0.78 12.15
N PRO A 103 6.18 0.06 11.46
CA PRO A 103 6.71 0.32 10.13
C PRO A 103 5.67 0.50 9.03
N LYS A 104 5.98 1.33 8.03
CA LYS A 104 5.07 1.72 6.93
C LYS A 104 4.30 0.51 6.39
N ASP A 105 3.02 0.47 6.73
CA ASP A 105 2.02 -0.47 6.21
C ASP A 105 0.67 0.24 6.15
N PHE A 106 -0.19 -0.20 5.24
CA PHE A 106 -1.54 0.33 5.10
C PHE A 106 -2.54 -0.81 5.14
N ARG A 107 -3.58 -0.65 5.95
CA ARG A 107 -4.70 -1.61 6.02
C ARG A 107 -6.01 -0.89 5.91
N GLN A 108 -7.00 -1.55 5.31
CA GLN A 108 -8.33 -0.97 5.12
C GLN A 108 -9.32 -1.74 5.99
N ARG A 109 -10.21 -1.02 6.67
CA ARG A 109 -11.24 -1.60 7.54
C ARG A 109 -12.57 -0.87 7.41
N HIS A 110 -13.67 -1.54 7.68
CA HIS A 110 -14.98 -0.91 7.83
C HIS A 110 -15.65 -1.36 9.13
N TRP A 111 -16.63 -0.58 9.58
CA TRP A 111 -17.40 -0.90 10.77
C TRP A 111 -18.65 -1.69 10.39
N GLU A 112 -18.82 -2.87 10.98
CA GLU A 112 -19.97 -3.74 10.77
C GLU A 112 -20.33 -4.40 12.11
N ASP A 113 -21.61 -4.34 12.50
CA ASP A 113 -22.15 -4.99 13.70
C ASP A 113 -21.34 -4.76 14.99
N GLY A 114 -20.89 -3.52 15.21
CA GLY A 114 -20.19 -3.14 16.44
C GLY A 114 -18.70 -3.54 16.49
N LYS A 115 -18.11 -3.95 15.36
CA LYS A 115 -16.68 -4.29 15.28
C LYS A 115 -16.03 -3.81 13.97
N TRP A 116 -14.70 -3.71 14.01
CA TRP A 116 -13.90 -3.49 12.80
C TRP A 116 -13.73 -4.78 12.01
N VAL A 117 -14.03 -4.72 10.71
CA VAL A 117 -13.80 -5.77 9.73
C VAL A 117 -12.68 -5.33 8.78
N TRP A 118 -11.58 -6.08 8.76
CA TRP A 118 -10.33 -5.75 8.05
C TRP A 118 -10.32 -6.13 6.56
N ASN A 119 -11.33 -5.66 5.86
CA ASN A 119 -11.40 -5.68 4.40
C ASN A 119 -12.41 -4.60 3.99
N LEU A 120 -12.65 -4.48 2.68
CA LEU A 120 -13.66 -3.58 2.16
C LEU A 120 -14.66 -4.30 1.23
N SER A 121 -14.94 -5.57 1.51
CA SER A 121 -15.94 -6.37 0.81
C SER A 121 -17.34 -5.85 1.14
N GLY A 122 -18.21 -5.69 0.15
CA GLY A 122 -19.56 -5.14 0.35
C GLY A 122 -19.61 -3.63 0.64
N VAL A 123 -18.46 -2.97 0.84
CA VAL A 123 -18.40 -1.54 1.15
C VAL A 123 -18.39 -0.69 -0.12
N LYS A 124 -19.25 0.33 -0.17
CA LYS A 124 -19.25 1.34 -1.23
C LYS A 124 -17.99 2.19 -1.15
N ARG A 125 -17.18 2.18 -2.22
CA ARG A 125 -16.01 3.06 -2.34
C ARG A 125 -16.43 4.51 -2.54
N VAL A 126 -15.71 5.40 -1.89
CA VAL A 126 -15.87 6.86 -1.98
C VAL A 126 -14.50 7.51 -2.07
N LEU A 127 -14.45 8.77 -2.49
CA LEU A 127 -13.23 9.57 -2.46
C LEU A 127 -12.92 10.07 -1.06
N PHE A 128 -11.65 10.30 -0.76
CA PHE A 128 -11.26 11.01 0.45
C PHE A 128 -11.78 12.45 0.38
N ASN A 129 -12.28 13.03 1.49
CA ASN A 129 -12.94 14.34 1.51
C ASN A 129 -14.18 14.48 0.60
N LEU A 130 -14.95 13.40 0.36
CA LEU A 130 -16.09 13.38 -0.57
C LEU A 130 -17.04 14.59 -0.45
N SER A 131 -17.51 14.92 0.76
CA SER A 131 -18.45 16.04 0.95
C SER A 131 -17.88 17.37 0.47
N LYS A 132 -16.59 17.64 0.74
CA LYS A 132 -15.88 18.84 0.27
C LYS A 132 -15.67 18.83 -1.25
N VAL A 133 -15.45 17.67 -1.85
CA VAL A 133 -15.38 17.53 -3.32
C VAL A 133 -16.71 17.93 -3.96
N LEU A 134 -17.83 17.49 -3.39
CA LEU A 134 -19.17 17.87 -3.85
C LEU A 134 -19.43 19.36 -3.66
N GLU A 135 -19.01 19.95 -2.54
CA GLU A 135 -19.12 21.39 -2.32
C GLU A 135 -18.27 22.21 -3.30
N ALA A 136 -17.05 21.77 -3.59
CA ALA A 136 -16.15 22.43 -4.55
C ALA A 136 -16.74 22.42 -5.96
N LYS A 137 -17.42 21.33 -6.34
CA LYS A 137 -18.18 21.25 -7.60
C LYS A 137 -19.22 22.37 -7.71
N GLU A 138 -20.07 22.52 -6.70
CA GLU A 138 -21.12 23.55 -6.70
C GLU A 138 -20.54 24.97 -6.76
N LYS A 139 -19.35 25.16 -6.19
CA LYS A 139 -18.62 26.44 -6.21
C LYS A 139 -17.78 26.66 -7.48
N GLY A 140 -17.67 25.67 -8.36
CA GLY A 140 -16.77 25.71 -9.53
C GLY A 140 -15.29 25.87 -9.15
N ALA A 141 -14.91 25.36 -7.97
CA ALA A 141 -13.55 25.40 -7.43
C ALA A 141 -12.74 24.16 -7.83
N TYR A 142 -11.41 24.28 -7.82
CA TYR A 142 -10.54 23.15 -8.11
C TYR A 142 -10.47 22.16 -6.95
N VAL A 143 -10.42 20.89 -7.32
CA VAL A 143 -10.08 19.76 -6.45
C VAL A 143 -8.72 19.22 -6.91
N MET A 144 -7.74 19.21 -6.00
CA MET A 144 -6.45 18.58 -6.26
C MET A 144 -6.57 17.08 -6.04
N PHE A 145 -6.30 16.29 -7.07
CA PHE A 145 -6.26 14.84 -6.99
C PHE A 145 -4.81 14.40 -6.81
N VAL A 146 -4.49 13.88 -5.63
CA VAL A 146 -3.16 13.35 -5.25
C VAL A 146 -3.24 11.83 -5.04
N GLU A 147 -2.10 11.16 -4.93
CA GLU A 147 -2.08 9.70 -4.79
C GLU A 147 -2.50 9.21 -3.41
N GLY A 148 -2.05 9.90 -2.36
CA GLY A 148 -2.19 9.46 -0.98
C GLY A 148 -2.96 10.44 -0.09
N GLU A 149 -3.56 9.89 0.98
CA GLU A 149 -4.29 10.66 2.00
C GLU A 149 -3.36 11.64 2.72
N LYS A 150 -2.08 11.28 2.89
CA LYS A 150 -1.06 12.14 3.51
C LYS A 150 -0.87 13.43 2.70
N ASP A 151 -0.80 13.34 1.39
CA ASP A 151 -0.58 14.51 0.52
C ASP A 151 -1.84 15.37 0.44
N ALA A 152 -3.01 14.73 0.47
CA ALA A 152 -4.28 15.44 0.56
C ALA A 152 -4.37 16.24 1.88
N MET A 153 -3.86 15.68 2.98
CA MET A 153 -3.74 16.38 4.25
C MET A 153 -2.67 17.49 4.23
N THR A 154 -1.55 17.29 3.54
CA THR A 154 -0.54 18.33 3.33
C THR A 154 -1.14 19.53 2.60
N LEU A 155 -1.90 19.30 1.53
CA LEU A 155 -2.60 20.35 0.80
C LEU A 155 -3.62 21.08 1.68
N ALA A 156 -4.33 20.36 2.54
CA ALA A 156 -5.29 20.95 3.46
C ALA A 156 -4.63 21.94 4.46
N ALA A 157 -3.36 21.74 4.81
CA ALA A 157 -2.60 22.68 5.65
C ALA A 157 -2.30 24.01 4.95
N TYR A 158 -2.46 24.07 3.62
CA TYR A 158 -2.35 25.28 2.80
C TYR A 158 -3.70 25.78 2.28
N ASP A 159 -4.81 25.37 2.91
CA ASP A 159 -6.18 25.68 2.49
C ASP A 159 -6.52 25.23 1.06
N ILE A 160 -5.81 24.21 0.55
CA ILE A 160 -6.06 23.60 -0.76
C ILE A 160 -6.81 22.28 -0.56
N LEU A 161 -7.93 22.12 -1.27
CA LEU A 161 -8.72 20.89 -1.21
C LEU A 161 -8.01 19.75 -1.97
N GLY A 162 -7.42 18.84 -1.23
CA GLY A 162 -6.92 17.55 -1.72
C GLY A 162 -7.94 16.42 -1.61
N THR A 163 -7.96 15.53 -2.60
CA THR A 163 -8.67 14.25 -2.59
C THR A 163 -7.79 13.14 -3.17
N CYS A 164 -8.12 11.89 -2.88
CA CYS A 164 -7.47 10.70 -3.42
C CYS A 164 -8.40 9.49 -3.32
N ILE A 165 -7.97 8.36 -3.88
CA ILE A 165 -8.60 7.05 -3.65
C ILE A 165 -7.78 6.26 -2.63
N ALA A 166 -8.45 5.39 -1.88
CA ALA A 166 -7.76 4.49 -0.97
C ALA A 166 -6.78 3.59 -1.73
N GLY A 167 -5.50 3.66 -1.37
CA GLY A 167 -4.42 2.86 -1.95
C GLY A 167 -3.77 3.39 -3.23
N GLY A 168 -4.15 4.59 -3.71
CA GLY A 168 -3.47 5.30 -4.80
C GLY A 168 -3.18 4.44 -6.04
N ALA A 169 -1.95 4.54 -6.56
CA ALA A 169 -1.47 3.79 -7.73
C ALA A 169 -1.54 2.26 -7.58
N ASN A 170 -1.63 1.73 -6.36
CA ASN A 170 -1.78 0.29 -6.10
C ASN A 170 -3.24 -0.19 -6.14
N SER A 171 -4.18 0.69 -6.49
CA SER A 171 -5.61 0.39 -6.53
C SER A 171 -6.21 0.61 -7.91
N ASN A 172 -7.19 -0.23 -8.24
CA ASN A 172 -7.94 -0.08 -9.49
C ASN A 172 -8.88 1.13 -9.42
N TRP A 173 -8.86 1.94 -10.47
CA TRP A 173 -9.90 2.93 -10.70
C TRP A 173 -11.27 2.27 -10.85
N LYS A 174 -12.31 2.92 -10.35
CA LYS A 174 -13.70 2.42 -10.37
C LYS A 174 -14.61 3.49 -10.92
N ASP A 175 -15.63 3.09 -11.67
CA ASP A 175 -16.61 4.00 -12.28
C ASP A 175 -17.26 4.97 -11.27
N ILE A 176 -17.39 4.55 -10.01
CA ILE A 176 -17.93 5.42 -8.96
C ILE A 176 -17.09 6.70 -8.77
N TYR A 177 -15.77 6.62 -8.93
CA TYR A 177 -14.88 7.78 -8.80
C TYR A 177 -15.08 8.75 -9.97
N THR A 178 -15.17 8.24 -11.22
CA THR A 178 -15.50 9.07 -12.39
C THR A 178 -16.86 9.74 -12.23
N LYS A 179 -17.87 8.99 -11.78
CA LYS A 179 -19.22 9.53 -11.54
C LYS A 179 -19.20 10.65 -10.49
N THR A 180 -18.43 10.48 -9.41
CA THR A 180 -18.27 11.52 -8.38
C THR A 180 -17.57 12.77 -8.91
N LEU A 181 -16.57 12.61 -9.78
CA LEU A 181 -15.79 13.73 -10.32
C LEU A 181 -16.35 14.31 -11.63
N THR A 182 -17.49 13.80 -12.12
CA THR A 182 -18.15 14.36 -13.31
C THR A 182 -18.60 15.79 -13.05
N GLY A 183 -18.20 16.72 -13.91
CA GLY A 183 -18.43 18.15 -13.80
C GLY A 183 -17.62 18.85 -12.70
N VAL A 184 -16.55 18.23 -12.20
CA VAL A 184 -15.63 18.85 -11.23
C VAL A 184 -14.42 19.41 -11.99
N LYS A 185 -13.85 20.53 -11.52
CA LYS A 185 -12.52 21.00 -11.95
C LYS A 185 -11.45 20.23 -11.20
N VAL A 186 -10.74 19.34 -11.89
CA VAL A 186 -9.75 18.43 -11.29
C VAL A 186 -8.35 18.79 -11.77
N ALA A 187 -7.43 18.94 -10.83
CA ALA A 187 -6.01 19.05 -11.11
C ALA A 187 -5.28 17.88 -10.46
N ILE A 188 -4.70 17.00 -11.26
CA ILE A 188 -3.99 15.80 -10.83
C ILE A 188 -2.54 16.16 -10.55
N ILE A 189 -2.04 15.78 -9.38
CA ILE A 189 -0.64 15.93 -8.98
C ILE A 189 -0.11 14.50 -8.76
N PRO A 190 0.64 13.92 -9.70
CA PRO A 190 1.25 12.60 -9.52
C PRO A 190 2.40 12.67 -8.52
N ASP A 191 2.69 11.54 -7.87
CA ASP A 191 3.97 11.31 -7.22
C ASP A 191 5.07 11.35 -8.30
N ASN A 192 6.25 11.87 -7.95
CA ASN A 192 7.34 12.00 -8.92
C ASN A 192 8.10 10.67 -9.14
N ASP A 193 7.39 9.64 -9.53
CA ASP A 193 7.91 8.35 -9.94
C ASP A 193 7.09 7.74 -11.11
N GLU A 194 7.54 6.60 -11.64
CA GLU A 194 6.89 5.97 -12.79
C GLU A 194 5.50 5.38 -12.45
N PRO A 195 5.31 4.64 -11.34
CA PRO A 195 3.98 4.22 -10.91
C PRO A 195 2.99 5.37 -10.78
N GLY A 196 3.42 6.48 -10.20
CA GLY A 196 2.58 7.63 -9.96
C GLY A 196 2.15 8.36 -11.22
N ARG A 197 3.11 8.61 -12.13
CA ARG A 197 2.81 9.13 -13.47
C ARG A 197 1.86 8.23 -14.25
N ASN A 198 2.04 6.91 -14.20
CA ASN A 198 1.14 5.96 -14.85
C ASN A 198 -0.27 6.01 -14.26
N PHE A 199 -0.38 6.10 -12.94
CA PHE A 199 -1.67 6.24 -12.27
C PHE A 199 -2.37 7.53 -12.64
N ALA A 200 -1.66 8.67 -12.67
CA ALA A 200 -2.23 9.95 -13.12
C ALA A 200 -2.77 9.88 -14.55
N GLN A 201 -2.11 9.15 -15.46
CA GLN A 201 -2.66 8.91 -16.81
C GLN A 201 -3.95 8.09 -16.79
N VAL A 202 -4.05 7.06 -15.93
CA VAL A 202 -5.29 6.28 -15.75
C VAL A 202 -6.42 7.17 -15.24
N VAL A 203 -6.15 8.01 -14.24
CA VAL A 203 -7.12 8.97 -13.69
C VAL A 203 -7.57 9.96 -14.77
N ALA A 204 -6.60 10.57 -15.48
CA ALA A 204 -6.88 11.55 -16.52
C ALA A 204 -7.72 10.94 -17.66
N ALA A 205 -7.35 9.77 -18.16
CA ALA A 205 -8.13 9.06 -19.17
C ALA A 205 -9.55 8.73 -18.70
N SER A 206 -9.71 8.35 -17.42
CA SER A 206 -11.02 8.03 -16.84
C SER A 206 -11.91 9.25 -16.60
N LEU A 207 -11.34 10.46 -16.57
CA LEU A 207 -12.04 11.72 -16.37
C LEU A 207 -12.18 12.56 -17.64
N TYR A 208 -11.47 12.20 -18.72
CA TYR A 208 -11.51 12.90 -19.99
C TYR A 208 -12.94 12.90 -20.56
N GLY A 209 -13.48 14.10 -20.82
CA GLY A 209 -14.86 14.30 -21.26
C GLY A 209 -15.92 14.23 -20.16
N TRP A 210 -15.54 13.92 -18.92
CA TRP A 210 -16.45 13.87 -17.76
C TRP A 210 -16.22 15.02 -16.78
N ALA A 211 -14.96 15.37 -16.49
CA ALA A 211 -14.62 16.53 -15.66
C ALA A 211 -14.98 17.85 -16.35
N GLU A 212 -15.25 18.91 -15.58
CA GLU A 212 -15.49 20.26 -16.14
C GLU A 212 -14.19 20.83 -16.72
N GLU A 213 -13.10 20.69 -15.97
CA GLU A 213 -11.75 21.03 -16.39
C GLU A 213 -10.79 19.98 -15.82
N LEU A 214 -9.80 19.58 -16.60
CA LEU A 214 -8.85 18.54 -16.21
C LEU A 214 -7.43 18.98 -16.51
N LYS A 215 -6.57 18.97 -15.48
CA LYS A 215 -5.15 19.31 -15.58
C LYS A 215 -4.31 18.21 -14.95
N ILE A 216 -3.10 18.03 -15.46
CA ILE A 216 -2.02 17.32 -14.77
C ILE A 216 -0.96 18.38 -14.46
N ILE A 217 -0.57 18.47 -13.19
CA ILE A 217 0.45 19.39 -12.70
C ILE A 217 1.67 18.55 -12.36
N ASP A 218 2.70 18.66 -13.19
CA ASP A 218 4.01 18.07 -12.89
C ASP A 218 4.79 19.03 -11.98
N LEU A 219 5.21 18.54 -10.82
CA LEU A 219 5.99 19.32 -9.87
C LEU A 219 7.46 19.00 -10.07
N ASP A 220 8.28 20.02 -10.29
CA ASP A 220 9.73 19.88 -10.39
C ASP A 220 10.34 19.65 -8.99
N VAL A 221 10.23 18.42 -8.50
CA VAL A 221 10.70 17.96 -7.18
C VAL A 221 11.58 16.72 -7.35
N PRO A 222 12.44 16.35 -6.37
CA PRO A 222 13.18 15.08 -6.43
C PRO A 222 12.25 13.85 -6.49
N SER A 223 12.74 12.73 -7.04
CA SER A 223 11.96 11.49 -7.10
C SER A 223 11.61 10.94 -5.71
N GLY A 224 10.38 10.44 -5.56
CA GLY A 224 9.88 9.87 -4.30
C GLY A 224 9.49 10.90 -3.23
N GLY A 225 9.22 12.15 -3.66
CA GLY A 225 8.72 13.24 -2.82
C GLY A 225 7.47 12.89 -2.02
#